data_AF-A0A0C5WK69-F1
#
_entry.id   AF-A0A0C5WK69-F1
#
_cell.length_a   1.000
_cell.length_b   1.000
_cell.length_c   1.000
_cell.angle_alpha   90.00
_cell.angle_beta   90.00
_cell.angle_gamma   90.00
#
_symmetry.space_group_name_H-M   'P 1'
#
loop_
_entity.id
_entity.type
_entity.pdbx_description
1 polymer ?
#
loop_
_entity_poly.entity_id
_entity_poly.type
_entity_poly.pdbx_seq_one_letter_code
_entity_poly.pdbx_strand_id
1 'polypeptide(L)' 'MEKKTIPESSPNISWAYENLARMGGWKDTKRTGKSSVKALWEGWFKLQTILEGYELAMSLDHQNL' A
#
# COMPACT_ATOMS: atom_id res chain seq x y z
N MET A 1 2.73 13.34 -11.04
CA MET A 1 2.54 11.92 -10.67
C MET A 1 3.23 11.09 -11.73
N GLU A 2 4.32 10.40 -11.39
CA GLU A 2 4.92 9.43 -12.32
C GLU A 2 3.87 8.37 -12.67
N LYS A 3 3.57 8.22 -13.96
CA LYS A 3 2.69 7.15 -14.44
C LYS A 3 3.48 5.85 -14.39
N LYS A 4 3.54 5.23 -13.21
CA LYS A 4 4.10 3.89 -13.06
C LYS A 4 3.18 2.93 -13.81
N THR A 5 3.70 2.25 -14.82
CA THR A 5 2.96 1.22 -15.55
C THR A 5 2.49 0.15 -14.57
N ILE A 6 1.20 -0.18 -14.62
CA ILE A 6 0.63 -1.25 -13.81
C ILE A 6 1.31 -2.55 -14.24
N PRO A 7 1.87 -3.35 -13.30
CA PRO A 7 2.45 -4.63 -13.64
C PRO A 7 1.42 -5.54 -14.32
N GLU A 8 1.81 -6.21 -15.41
CA GLU A 8 0.94 -7.17 -16.11
C GLU A 8 0.63 -8.41 -15.27
N SER A 9 1.56 -8.79 -14.39
CA SER A 9 1.42 -9.91 -13.45
C SER A 9 1.38 -9.43 -12.01
N SER A 10 0.64 -10.14 -11.16
CA SER A 10 0.65 -9.92 -9.72
C SER A 10 2.08 -9.89 -9.18
N PRO A 11 2.47 -8.82 -8.45
CA PRO A 11 3.81 -8.73 -7.87
C PRO A 11 4.07 -9.81 -6.82
N ASN A 12 5.35 -10.04 -6.52
CA ASN A 12 5.76 -10.98 -5.48
C ASN A 12 5.60 -10.40 -4.06
N ILE A 13 5.81 -11.24 -3.04
CA ILE A 13 5.67 -10.82 -1.64
C ILE A 13 6.70 -9.77 -1.21
N SER A 14 7.89 -9.75 -1.82
CA SER A 14 8.90 -8.72 -1.56
C SER A 14 8.41 -7.35 -2.00
N TRP A 15 7.72 -7.27 -3.14
CA TRP A 15 7.06 -6.05 -3.58
C TRP A 15 6.01 -5.60 -2.56
N ALA A 16 5.17 -6.50 -2.06
CA ALA A 16 4.16 -6.15 -1.07
C ALA A 16 4.80 -5.61 0.23
N TYR A 17 5.83 -6.30 0.73
CA TYR A 17 6.61 -5.89 1.90
C TYR A 17 7.20 -4.48 1.75
N GLU A 18 7.88 -4.22 0.63
CA GLU A 18 8.54 -2.93 0.39
C GLU A 18 7.54 -1.78 0.27
N ASN A 19 6.44 -1.97 -0.45
CA ASN A 19 5.43 -0.93 -0.62
C ASN A 19 4.71 -0.65 0.70
N LEU A 20 4.38 -1.68 1.47
CA LEU A 20 3.78 -1.52 2.80
C LEU A 20 4.71 -0.75 3.74
N ALA A 21 5.98 -1.14 3.81
CA ALA A 21 6.97 -0.44 4.63
C ALA A 21 7.13 1.03 4.20
N ARG A 22 7.17 1.31 2.89
CA ARG A 22 7.24 2.68 2.35
C ARG A 22 5.99 3.50 2.70
N MET A 23 4.80 2.89 2.70
CA MET A 23 3.57 3.56 3.16
C MET A 23 3.66 3.99 4.63
N GLY A 24 4.33 3.21 5.47
CA GLY A 24 4.68 3.54 6.85
C GLY A 24 5.96 4.38 6.99
N GLY A 25 6.43 5.03 5.92
CA GLY A 25 7.53 6.00 5.97
C GLY A 25 8.94 5.40 5.95
N TRP A 26 9.10 4.08 5.74
CA TRP A 26 10.43 3.48 5.56
C TRP A 26 11.05 3.90 4.22
N LYS A 27 12.29 4.41 4.29
CA LYS A 27 13.04 4.93 3.14
C LYS A 27 14.25 4.07 2.74
N ASP A 28 14.52 3.01 3.50
CA ASP A 28 15.72 2.17 3.37
C ASP A 28 17.04 2.95 3.26
N THR A 29 17.24 3.99 4.08
CA THR A 29 18.43 4.86 3.99
C THR A 29 19.74 4.14 4.24
N LYS A 30 19.71 2.99 4.92
CA LYS A 30 20.86 2.13 5.20
C LYS A 30 21.01 0.96 4.21
N ARG A 31 20.12 0.86 3.20
CA ARG A 31 20.16 -0.17 2.15
C ARG A 31 20.24 -1.59 2.69
N THR A 32 19.53 -1.85 3.79
CA THR A 32 19.51 -3.18 4.41
C THR A 32 18.37 -4.03 3.87
N GLY A 33 17.40 -3.42 3.19
CA GLY A 33 16.16 -4.08 2.77
C GLY A 33 15.26 -4.49 3.95
N LYS A 34 15.56 -4.02 5.17
CA LYS A 34 14.87 -4.44 6.41
C LYS A 34 14.18 -3.23 7.05
N SER A 35 12.85 -3.24 7.07
CA SER A 35 12.03 -2.29 7.82
C SER A 35 11.80 -2.76 9.27
N SER A 36 11.42 -1.82 10.14
CA SER A 36 10.92 -2.16 11.48
C SER A 36 9.48 -2.68 11.40
N VAL A 37 9.08 -3.45 12.42
CA VAL A 37 7.68 -3.88 12.59
C VAL A 37 6.75 -2.68 12.71
N LYS A 38 7.20 -1.61 13.38
CA LYS A 38 6.45 -0.35 13.49
C LYS A 38 6.12 0.24 12.11
N ALA A 39 7.10 0.35 11.21
CA ALA A 39 6.87 0.90 9.87
C ALA A 39 5.92 0.01 9.05
N LEU A 40 6.00 -1.32 9.19
CA LEU A 40 5.05 -2.22 8.53
C LEU A 40 3.63 -2.03 9.09
N TRP A 41 3.49 -1.92 10.40
CA TRP A 41 2.20 -1.71 11.05
C TRP A 41 1.56 -0.36 10.65
N GLU A 42 2.34 0.72 10.64
CA GLU A 42 1.86 2.03 10.19
C GLU A 42 1.46 2.01 8.71
N GLY A 43 2.22 1.32 7.86
CA GLY A 43 1.88 1.11 6.46
C GLY A 43 0.60 0.31 6.25
N TRP A 44 0.45 -0.79 7.01
CA TRP A 44 -0.75 -1.62 7.03
C TRP A 44 -1.98 -0.84 7.49
N PHE A 45 -1.88 -0.14 8.61
CA PHE A 45 -2.99 0.66 9.13
C PHE A 45 -3.45 1.71 8.11
N LYS A 46 -2.50 2.42 7.48
CA LYS A 46 -2.80 3.38 6.42
C LYS A 46 -3.46 2.72 5.21
N LEU A 47 -3.01 1.53 4.80
CA LEU A 47 -3.62 0.77 3.71
C LEU A 47 -5.08 0.41 4.02
N GLN A 48 -5.36 -0.06 5.23
CA GLN A 48 -6.72 -0.40 5.66
C GLN A 48 -7.64 0.82 5.63
N THR A 49 -7.21 1.98 6.12
CA THR A 49 -8.01 3.22 6.04
C THR A 49 -8.34 3.63 4.60
N ILE A 50 -7.38 3.48 3.67
CA ILE A 50 -7.63 3.76 2.25
C ILE A 50 -8.60 2.74 1.66
N LEU A 51 -8.47 1.46 2.01
CA LEU A 51 -9.36 0.40 1.56
C LEU A 51 -10.81 0.63 2.01
N GLU A 52 -11.01 0.98 3.28
CA GLU A 52 -12.35 1.31 3.83
C GLU A 52 -12.99 2.47 3.04
N GLY A 53 -12.23 3.53 2.76
CA GLY A 53 -12.72 4.66 1.96
C GLY A 53 -13.04 4.29 0.51
N TYR A 54 -12.24 3.41 -0.10
CA TYR A 54 -12.49 2.91 -1.45
C TYR A 54 -13.75 2.04 -1.52
N GLU A 55 -13.92 1.10 -0.58
CA GLU A 55 -15.10 0.25 -0.50
C GLU A 55 -16.37 1.07 -0.26
N LEU A 56 -16.30 2.07 0.60
CA LEU A 56 -17.39 3.02 0.82
C LEU A 56 -17.78 3.72 -0.49
N ALA A 57 -16.80 4.29 -1.21
CA ALA A 57 -17.06 4.98 -2.48
C ALA A 57 -17.71 4.04 -3.52
N MET A 58 -17.21 2.81 -3.64
CA MET A 58 -17.77 1.79 -4.52
C MET A 58 -19.22 1.44 -4.14
N SER A 59 -19.51 1.30 -2.85
CA SER A 59 -20.88 1.00 -2.38
C SER A 59 -21.87 2.12 -2.67
N LEU A 60 -21.45 3.38 -2.57
CA LEU A 60 -22.29 4.55 -2.88
C LEU A 60 -22.56 4.66 -4.38
N ASP A 61 -21.58 4.35 -5.22
CA ASP A 61 -21.77 4.33 -6.67
C ASP A 61 -22.75 3.23 -7.10
N HIS A 62 -22.67 2.06 -6.46
CA HIS A 62 -23.59 0.93 -6.71
C HIS A 62 -25.04 1.21 -6.28
N GLN A 63 -25.27 2.06 -5.27
CA GLN A 63 -26.63 2.43 -4.81
C GLN A 63 -27.36 3.41 -5.74
N ASN A 64 -26.66 4.03 -6.70
CA ASN A 64 -27.23 4.99 -7.65
C ASN A 64 -27.59 4.37 -9.01
N LEU A 65 -27.55 3.03 -9.13
CA LEU A 65 -27.98 2.22 -10.28
C LEU A 65 -29.26 1.45 -9.95
#